data_AF-A0A6V7HPG5-F1
#
_entry.id   AF-A0A6V7HPG5-F1
#
_cell.length_a   1.000
_cell.length_b   1.000
_cell.length_c   1.000
_cell.angle_alpha   90.00
_cell.angle_beta   90.00
_cell.angle_gamma   90.00
#
_symmetry.space_group_name_H-M   'P 1'
#
loop_
_entity.id
_entity.type
_entity.pdbx_description
1 polymer ?
#
loop_
_entity_poly.entity_id
_entity_poly.type
_entity_poly.pdbx_seq_one_letter_code
_entity_poly.pdbx_strand_id
1 'polypeptide(L)'
;QQDDARMNLAVALTASRLGATVVNHVSVVNLLKGRDRDGKTVLTGAHVRDELTGEEWDVKAKAIINATGPFTDSIRKMDDQTVPEICCPSSGVHIVLPGYY
;
A
#
# COMPACT_ATOMS: atom_id res chain seq x y z
N GLN A 1 -10.27 22.37 12.13
CA GLN A 1 -9.86 21.97 10.76
C GLN A 1 -8.60 21.14 10.89
N GLN A 2 -8.51 20.01 10.18
CA GLN A 2 -7.35 19.12 10.19
C GLN A 2 -6.77 19.08 8.78
N ASP A 3 -5.45 19.17 8.66
CA ASP A 3 -4.72 18.99 7.40
C ASP A 3 -4.26 17.53 7.34
N ASP A 4 -5.04 16.73 6.62
CA ASP A 4 -4.85 15.28 6.48
C ASP A 4 -3.57 14.94 5.70
N ALA A 5 -3.29 15.68 4.61
CA ALA A 5 -2.10 15.50 3.81
C ALA A 5 -0.81 15.74 4.61
N ARG A 6 -0.74 16.85 5.37
CA ARG A 6 0.42 17.14 6.23
C ARG A 6 0.58 16.15 7.36
N MET A 7 -0.53 15.66 7.91
CA MET A 7 -0.47 14.62 8.95
C MET A 7 0.19 13.34 8.41
N ASN A 8 -0.23 12.86 7.24
CA ASN A 8 0.35 11.65 6.64
C ASN A 8 1.84 11.81 6.33
N LEU A 9 2.24 12.98 5.81
CA LEU A 9 3.64 13.29 5.57
C LEU A 9 4.46 13.29 6.87
N ALA A 10 3.94 13.88 7.95
CA ALA A 10 4.60 13.90 9.25
C ALA A 10 4.83 12.49 9.81
N VAL A 11 3.86 11.57 9.63
CA VAL A 11 4.00 10.17 10.04
C VAL A 11 5.11 9.48 9.25
N ALA A 12 5.12 9.62 7.91
CA ALA A 12 6.13 9.03 7.05
C ALA A 12 7.55 9.53 7.38
N LEU A 13 7.72 10.84 7.57
CA LEU A 13 9.00 11.45 7.94
C LEU A 13 9.47 10.99 9.32
N THR A 14 8.54 10.83 10.28
CA THR A 14 8.87 10.33 11.62
C THR A 14 9.35 8.88 11.55
N ALA A 15 8.67 8.02 10.78
CA ALA A 15 9.09 6.63 10.57
C ALA A 15 10.49 6.55 9.95
N SER A 16 10.75 7.37 8.91
CA SER A 16 12.07 7.46 8.28
C SER A 16 13.15 7.90 9.27
N ARG A 17 12.87 8.91 10.11
CA ARG A 17 13.78 9.38 11.17
C ARG A 17 14.10 8.29 12.20
N LEU A 18 13.19 7.35 12.43
CA LEU A 18 13.37 6.21 13.33
C LEU A 18 14.00 4.98 12.64
N GLY A 19 14.45 5.12 11.39
CA GLY A 19 15.19 4.08 10.67
C GLY A 19 14.34 3.21 9.74
N ALA A 20 13.07 3.54 9.50
CA ALA A 20 12.29 2.87 8.48
C ALA A 20 12.72 3.32 7.07
N THR A 21 12.80 2.38 6.13
CA THR A 21 12.88 2.72 4.71
C THR A 21 11.48 3.07 4.22
N VAL A 22 11.29 4.32 3.77
CA VAL A 22 10.03 4.82 3.24
C VAL A 22 10.25 5.20 1.78
N VAL A 23 9.41 4.68 0.89
CA VAL A 23 9.49 4.93 -0.55
C VAL A 23 8.10 5.29 -1.08
N ASN A 24 8.06 6.28 -1.97
CA ASN A 24 6.89 6.64 -2.77
C ASN A 24 7.15 6.30 -4.24
N HIS A 25 6.12 6.37 -5.08
CA HIS A 25 6.18 5.99 -6.50
C HIS A 25 6.68 4.56 -6.76
N VAL A 26 6.53 3.67 -5.77
CA VAL A 26 6.83 2.24 -5.91
C VAL A 26 5.53 1.47 -5.75
N SER A 27 5.11 0.75 -6.78
CA SER A 27 3.89 -0.05 -6.77
C SER A 27 4.20 -1.52 -6.48
N VAL A 28 3.27 -2.21 -5.81
CA VAL A 28 3.33 -3.68 -5.68
C VAL A 28 2.68 -4.28 -6.92
N VAL A 29 3.46 -5.04 -7.68
CA VAL A 29 3.00 -5.69 -8.93
C VAL A 29 2.52 -7.11 -8.64
N ASN A 30 3.25 -7.85 -7.79
CA ASN A 30 2.91 -9.21 -7.40
C ASN A 30 3.36 -9.52 -5.97
N LEU A 31 2.69 -10.49 -5.33
CA LEU A 31 3.10 -11.01 -4.02
C LEU A 31 3.96 -12.26 -4.19
N LEU A 32 5.07 -12.32 -3.45
CA LEU A 32 6.01 -13.43 -3.51
C LEU A 32 5.57 -14.51 -2.51
N LYS A 33 5.35 -15.73 -3.01
CA LYS A 33 4.91 -16.87 -2.20
C LYS A 33 6.02 -17.90 -2.05
N GLY A 34 6.11 -18.47 -0.86
CA GLY A 34 7.00 -19.58 -0.54
C GLY A 34 6.28 -20.63 0.28
N ARG A 35 7.05 -21.59 0.82
CA ARG A 35 6.56 -22.54 1.80
C ARG A 35 7.27 -22.34 3.13
N ASP A 36 6.54 -22.47 4.22
CA ASP A 36 7.13 -22.55 5.55
C ASP A 36 7.67 -23.96 5.84
N ARG A 37 8.17 -24.16 7.07
CA ARG A 37 8.74 -25.44 7.52
C ARG A 37 7.72 -26.58 7.54
N ASP A 38 6.43 -26.25 7.65
CA ASP A 38 5.32 -27.21 7.70
C ASP A 38 4.71 -27.43 6.30
N GLY A 39 5.29 -26.83 5.27
CA GLY A 39 4.86 -26.95 3.87
C GLY A 39 3.65 -26.09 3.50
N LYS A 40 3.20 -25.20 4.38
CA LYS A 40 2.09 -24.28 4.13
C LYS A 40 2.56 -23.12 3.26
N THR A 41 1.73 -22.71 2.31
CA THR A 41 1.97 -21.53 1.49
C THR A 41 1.95 -20.28 2.38
N VAL A 42 3.02 -19.49 2.32
CA VAL A 42 3.17 -18.23 3.05
C VAL A 42 3.69 -17.15 2.14
N LEU A 43 3.33 -15.90 2.44
CA LEU A 43 3.94 -14.76 1.76
C LEU A 43 5.35 -14.52 2.30
N THR A 44 6.27 -14.19 1.40
CA THR A 44 7.71 -14.02 1.69
C THR A 44 8.26 -12.67 1.23
N GLY A 45 7.43 -11.85 0.60
CA GLY A 45 7.80 -10.57 0.05
C GLY A 45 6.83 -10.07 -1.01
N ALA A 46 7.25 -9.05 -1.75
CA ALA A 46 6.54 -8.49 -2.88
C ALA A 46 7.53 -8.20 -4.02
N HIS A 47 7.05 -8.38 -5.26
CA HIS A 47 7.68 -7.85 -6.45
C HIS A 47 7.12 -6.45 -6.70
N VAL A 48 8.00 -5.46 -6.80
CA VAL A 48 7.65 -4.05 -6.87
C VAL A 48 8.23 -3.39 -8.11
N ARG A 49 7.59 -2.31 -8.55
CA ARG A 49 8.04 -1.48 -9.67
C ARG A 49 8.21 -0.03 -9.23
N ASP A 50 9.32 0.59 -9.58
CA ASP A 50 9.46 2.05 -9.58
C ASP A 50 8.69 2.63 -10.77
N GLU A 51 7.65 3.40 -10.49
CA GLU A 51 6.78 4.02 -11.51
C GLU A 51 7.45 5.20 -12.22
N LEU A 52 8.59 5.70 -11.74
CA LEU A 52 9.35 6.77 -12.40
C LEU A 52 10.33 6.23 -13.44
N THR A 53 10.95 5.08 -13.18
CA THR A 53 12.00 4.50 -14.03
C THR A 53 11.53 3.25 -14.78
N GLY A 54 10.51 2.57 -14.28
CA GLY A 54 10.04 1.27 -14.77
C GLY A 54 10.86 0.09 -14.28
N GLU A 55 11.87 0.28 -13.43
CA GLU A 55 12.67 -0.80 -12.86
C GLU A 55 11.83 -1.64 -11.89
N GLU A 56 11.99 -2.97 -11.94
CA GLU A 56 11.28 -3.90 -11.07
C GLU A 56 12.26 -4.75 -10.25
N TRP A 57 11.94 -4.98 -8.97
CA TRP A 57 12.77 -5.79 -8.07
C TRP A 57 11.95 -6.48 -6.97
N ASP A 58 12.59 -7.43 -6.28
CA ASP A 58 12.00 -8.17 -5.17
C ASP A 58 12.34 -7.54 -3.82
N VAL A 59 11.34 -7.36 -2.97
CA VAL A 59 11.50 -7.01 -1.56
C VAL A 59 11.06 -8.19 -0.70
N LYS A 60 12.01 -8.79 0.03
CA LYS A 60 11.71 -9.88 0.98
C LYS A 60 11.25 -9.33 2.31
N ALA A 61 10.22 -9.95 2.89
CA ALA A 61 9.66 -9.55 4.17
C ALA A 61 9.19 -10.78 4.96
N LYS A 62 9.27 -10.68 6.29
CA LYS A 62 8.73 -11.72 7.20
C LYS A 62 7.23 -11.57 7.45
N ALA A 63 6.75 -10.33 7.35
CA ALA A 63 5.35 -9.98 7.53
C ALA A 63 5.00 -8.89 6.51
N ILE A 64 3.77 -8.94 5.99
CA ILE A 64 3.25 -7.99 5.01
C ILE A 64 1.91 -7.48 5.56
N ILE A 65 1.75 -6.16 5.59
CA ILE A 65 0.52 -5.50 6.01
C ILE A 65 -0.08 -4.82 4.79
N ASN A 66 -1.31 -5.17 4.44
CA ASN A 66 -2.06 -4.51 3.38
C ASN A 66 -2.81 -3.29 3.96
N ALA A 67 -2.33 -2.09 3.66
CA ALA A 67 -2.90 -0.82 4.11
C ALA A 67 -3.25 0.10 2.92
N THR A 68 -3.74 -0.44 1.80
CA THR A 68 -3.95 0.31 0.54
C THR A 68 -5.32 0.99 0.41
N GLY A 69 -6.05 1.17 1.52
CA GLY A 69 -7.32 1.89 1.55
C GLY A 69 -8.37 1.31 0.60
N PRO A 70 -8.95 2.09 -0.35
CA PRO A 70 -9.96 1.58 -1.28
C PRO A 70 -9.43 0.52 -2.25
N PHE A 71 -8.10 0.39 -2.38
CA PHE A 71 -7.45 -0.61 -3.24
C PHE A 71 -7.15 -1.93 -2.52
N THR A 72 -7.68 -2.13 -1.30
CA THR A 72 -7.36 -3.30 -0.47
C THR A 72 -7.64 -4.62 -1.20
N ASP A 73 -8.77 -4.69 -1.92
CA ASP A 73 -9.19 -5.91 -2.58
C ASP A 73 -8.34 -6.25 -3.81
N SER A 74 -7.75 -5.26 -4.47
CA SER A 74 -6.79 -5.49 -5.56
C SER A 74 -5.57 -6.26 -5.05
N ILE A 75 -5.02 -5.88 -3.89
CA ILE A 75 -3.89 -6.59 -3.27
C ILE A 75 -4.33 -7.96 -2.73
N ARG A 76 -5.53 -8.08 -2.13
CA ARG A 76 -6.04 -9.37 -1.66
C ARG A 76 -6.22 -10.37 -2.80
N LYS A 77 -6.69 -9.92 -3.97
CA LYS A 77 -6.83 -10.75 -5.16
C LYS A 77 -5.51 -11.12 -5.84
N MET A 78 -4.43 -10.37 -5.59
CA MET A 78 -3.06 -10.79 -5.97
C MET A 78 -2.61 -12.01 -5.15
N ASP A 79 -3.09 -12.15 -3.91
CA ASP A 79 -2.86 -13.37 -3.13
C ASP A 79 -3.85 -14.47 -3.53
N ASP A 80 -5.15 -14.24 -3.43
CA ASP A 80 -6.16 -15.23 -3.76
C ASP A 80 -7.27 -14.60 -4.61
N GLN A 81 -7.32 -14.98 -5.88
CA GLN A 81 -8.33 -14.46 -6.83
C GLN A 81 -9.76 -14.85 -6.45
N THR A 82 -9.95 -15.88 -5.62
CA THR A 82 -11.27 -16.36 -5.21
C THR A 82 -11.81 -15.65 -3.97
N VAL A 83 -11.00 -14.79 -3.35
CA VAL A 83 -11.40 -14.09 -2.13
C VAL A 83 -12.55 -13.11 -2.41
N PRO A 84 -13.61 -13.09 -1.58
CA PRO A 84 -14.67 -12.11 -1.72
C PRO A 84 -14.14 -10.70 -1.41
N GLU A 85 -14.62 -9.72 -2.17
CA GLU A 85 -14.38 -8.31 -1.91
C GLU A 85 -14.97 -7.91 -0.56
N ILE A 86 -14.28 -7.02 0.15
CA ILE A 86 -14.74 -6.47 1.44
C ILE A 86 -14.85 -4.95 1.43
N CYS A 87 -14.21 -4.29 0.46
CA CYS A 87 -14.20 -2.85 0.37
C CYS A 87 -15.38 -2.37 -0.47
N CYS A 88 -16.24 -1.55 0.13
CA CYS A 88 -17.32 -0.85 -0.56
C CYS A 88 -17.02 0.66 -0.53
N PRO A 89 -16.25 1.20 -1.49
CA PRO A 89 -15.90 2.61 -1.49
C PRO A 89 -17.12 3.50 -1.79
N SER A 90 -17.19 4.65 -1.12
CA SER A 90 -18.15 5.71 -1.41
C SER A 90 -17.43 6.96 -1.90
N SER A 91 -18.12 7.77 -2.71
CA SER A 91 -17.57 9.01 -3.28
C SER A 91 -18.13 10.23 -2.56
N GLY A 92 -17.29 11.23 -2.35
CA GLY A 92 -17.65 12.54 -1.78
C GLY A 92 -16.87 13.64 -2.48
N VAL A 93 -17.46 14.83 -2.59
CA VAL A 93 -16.86 15.99 -3.25
C VAL A 93 -16.96 17.23 -2.35
N HIS A 94 -15.94 18.09 -2.42
CA HIS A 94 -15.91 19.37 -1.72
C HIS A 94 -15.82 20.50 -2.74
N ILE A 95 -16.62 21.56 -2.55
CA ILE A 95 -16.61 22.77 -3.39
C ILE A 95 -16.12 23.94 -2.54
N VAL A 96 -15.17 24.71 -3.06
CA VAL A 96 -14.65 25.92 -2.41
C VAL A 96 -15.09 27.13 -3.22
N LEU A 97 -15.74 28.09 -2.57
CA LEU A 97 -16.12 29.36 -3.15
C LEU A 97 -15.17 30.47 -2.67
N PRO A 98 -15.00 31.55 -3.45
CA PRO A 98 -14.25 32.71 -2.98
C PRO A 98 -14.87 33.31 -1.72
N GLY A 99 -14.06 33.82 -0.80
CA GLY A 99 -14.53 34.39 0.47
C GLY A 99 -15.29 35.71 0.38
N TYR A 100 -15.50 36.23 -0.84
CA TYR A 100 -16.30 37.43 -1.12
C TYR A 100 -17.73 37.13 -1.59
N TYR A 101 -18.13 35.85 -1.56
CA TYR A 101 -19.52 35.42 -1.66
C TYR A 101 -20.19 35.34 -0.29
#